data_AF-A0A5E4ASR3-F1
#
_entry.id   AF-A0A5E4ASR3-F1
#
_cell.length_a   1.000
_cell.length_b   1.000
_cell.length_c   1.000
_cell.angle_alpha   90.00
_cell.angle_beta   90.00
_cell.angle_gamma   90.00
#
_symmetry.space_group_name_H-M   'P 1'
#
loop_
_entity.id
_entity.type
_entity.pdbx_description
1 polymer ?
#
loop_
_entity_poly.entity_id
_entity_poly.type
_entity_poly.pdbx_seq_one_letter_code
_entity_poly.pdbx_strand_id
1 'polypeptide(L)'
;SLQPFLEACSNTLFFRTCSVLLRTPKLDLQILEKLSIILQKLSKIKSNKKLFELFTIHLMLQEIQRTTHPEHAFLCINLNSTLFNLGLTKCNSLVSNTSH
;
A
#
# COMPACT_ATOMS: atom_id res chain seq x y z
N SER A 1 6.21 16.63 -13.43
CA SER A 1 4.89 15.97 -13.38
C SER A 1 5.10 14.50 -13.11
N LEU A 2 4.42 13.91 -12.11
CA LEU A 2 4.54 12.47 -11.77
C LEU A 2 3.51 11.60 -12.52
N GLN A 3 2.51 12.23 -13.15
CA GLN A 3 1.39 11.56 -13.81
C GLN A 3 1.84 10.52 -14.87
N PRO A 4 2.78 10.84 -15.80
CA PRO A 4 3.18 9.89 -16.85
C PRO A 4 3.84 8.63 -16.29
N PHE A 5 4.57 8.76 -15.18
CA PHE A 5 5.17 7.63 -14.49
C PHE A 5 4.10 6.71 -13.89
N LEU A 6 3.09 7.27 -13.23
CA LEU A 6 2.00 6.47 -12.65
C LEU A 6 1.15 5.78 -13.73
N GLU A 7 0.93 6.45 -14.85
CA GLU A 7 0.27 5.85 -16.03
C GLU A 7 1.09 4.68 -16.58
N ALA A 8 2.40 4.86 -16.72
CA ALA A 8 3.31 3.78 -17.12
C ALA A 8 3.32 2.60 -16.13
N CYS A 9 3.08 2.84 -14.83
CA CYS A 9 2.94 1.78 -13.82
C CYS A 9 1.55 1.14 -13.77
N SER A 10 0.52 1.73 -14.40
CA SER A 10 -0.88 1.30 -14.30
C SER A 10 -1.20 0.11 -15.22
N ASN A 11 -0.42 -0.98 -15.11
CA ASN A 11 -0.53 -2.15 -15.98
C ASN A 11 -0.27 -3.47 -15.23
N THR A 12 -0.69 -4.57 -15.86
CA THR A 12 -0.59 -5.94 -15.34
C THR A 12 0.84 -6.36 -14.97
N LEU A 13 1.83 -6.01 -15.78
CA LEU A 13 3.23 -6.40 -15.55
C LEU A 13 3.76 -5.75 -14.26
N PHE A 14 3.53 -4.46 -14.08
CA PHE A 14 3.98 -3.75 -12.90
C PHE A 14 3.35 -4.32 -11.61
N PHE A 15 2.03 -4.53 -11.60
CA PHE A 15 1.33 -5.06 -10.44
C PHE A 15 1.70 -6.52 -10.14
N ARG A 16 1.93 -7.35 -11.17
CA ARG A 16 2.49 -8.70 -11.00
C ARG A 16 3.86 -8.65 -10.34
N THR A 17 4.75 -7.76 -10.78
CA THR A 17 6.08 -7.61 -10.18
C THR A 17 5.98 -7.16 -8.73
N CYS A 18 5.09 -6.21 -8.42
CA CYS A 18 4.84 -5.80 -7.03
C CYS A 18 4.39 -6.96 -6.15
N SER A 19 3.46 -7.81 -6.61
CA SER A 19 2.97 -8.94 -5.82
C SER A 19 4.01 -10.05 -5.62
N VAL A 20 4.99 -10.16 -6.52
CA VAL A 20 6.15 -11.03 -6.33
C VAL A 20 7.07 -10.43 -5.27
N LEU A 21 7.43 -9.15 -5.39
CA LEU A 21 8.32 -8.46 -4.43
C LEU A 21 7.76 -8.49 -3.01
N LEU A 22 6.46 -8.20 -2.84
CA LEU A 22 5.82 -8.19 -1.53
C LEU A 22 5.74 -9.59 -0.89
N ARG A 23 5.88 -10.68 -1.67
CA ARG A 23 5.95 -12.06 -1.17
C ARG A 23 7.37 -12.48 -0.82
N THR A 24 8.38 -11.71 -1.23
CA THR A 24 9.78 -12.06 -1.00
C THR A 24 10.05 -12.03 0.51
N PRO A 25 10.44 -13.17 1.11
CA PRO A 25 10.79 -13.19 2.53
C PRO A 25 12.00 -12.28 2.75
N LYS A 26 11.97 -11.48 3.82
CA LYS A 26 13.03 -10.52 4.16
C LYS A 26 13.27 -9.47 3.06
N LEU A 27 12.21 -9.02 2.38
CA LEU A 27 12.28 -7.84 1.53
C LEU A 27 12.91 -6.67 2.31
N ASP A 28 13.91 -6.04 1.72
CA ASP A 28 14.59 -4.90 2.31
C ASP A 28 13.58 -3.77 2.63
N LEU A 29 13.66 -3.24 3.85
CA LEU A 29 12.72 -2.24 4.35
C LEU A 29 12.72 -0.98 3.49
N GLN A 30 13.87 -0.52 3.01
CA GLN A 30 13.97 0.67 2.19
C GLN A 30 13.30 0.46 0.82
N ILE A 31 13.39 -0.75 0.26
CA ILE A 31 12.67 -1.11 -0.96
C ILE A 31 11.16 -1.12 -0.70
N LEU A 32 10.73 -1.73 0.41
CA LEU A 32 9.32 -1.76 0.80
C LEU A 32 8.74 -0.36 0.99
N GLU A 33 9.48 0.55 1.64
CA GLU A 33 9.09 1.94 1.81
C GLU A 33 8.88 2.63 0.45
N LYS A 34 9.86 2.55 -0.46
CA LYS A 34 9.74 3.14 -1.80
C LYS A 34 8.58 2.55 -2.59
N LEU A 35 8.40 1.24 -2.50
CA LEU A 35 7.29 0.54 -3.15
C LEU A 35 5.94 0.98 -2.59
N SER A 36 5.83 1.13 -1.27
CA SER A 36 4.60 1.57 -0.60
C SER A 36 4.15 2.96 -1.07
N ILE A 37 5.09 3.86 -1.36
CA ILE A 37 4.79 5.21 -1.88
C ILE A 37 4.15 5.10 -3.27
N ILE A 38 4.68 4.24 -4.13
CA ILE A 38 4.17 4.07 -5.49
C ILE A 38 2.79 3.41 -5.44
N LEU A 39 2.62 2.35 -4.65
CA LEU A 39 1.34 1.67 -4.46
C LEU A 39 0.28 2.60 -3.85
N GLN A 40 0.64 3.45 -2.90
CA GLN A 40 -0.26 4.46 -2.35
C GLN A 40 -0.76 5.42 -3.42
N LYS A 41 0.11 5.91 -4.30
CA LYS A 41 -0.28 6.79 -5.40
C LYS A 41 -1.16 6.07 -6.41
N LEU A 42 -0.82 4.84 -6.78
CA LEU A 42 -1.59 4.04 -7.72
C LEU A 42 -2.98 3.66 -7.17
N SER A 43 -3.12 3.51 -5.85
CA SER A 43 -4.42 3.19 -5.22
C SER A 43 -5.47 4.30 -5.34
N LYS A 44 -5.05 5.54 -5.58
CA LYS A 44 -5.94 6.68 -5.84
C LYS A 44 -6.55 6.64 -7.24
N ILE A 45 -5.96 5.90 -8.16
CA ILE A 45 -6.44 5.78 -9.55
C ILE A 45 -7.54 4.71 -9.59
N LYS A 46 -8.79 5.13 -9.84
CA LYS A 46 -9.97 4.25 -9.79
C LYS A 46 -9.84 3.01 -10.67
N SER A 47 -9.26 3.15 -11.88
CA SER A 47 -9.06 2.04 -12.81
C SER A 47 -8.05 0.98 -12.33
N ASN A 48 -7.18 1.31 -11.37
CA ASN A 48 -6.18 0.39 -10.84
C ASN A 48 -6.72 -0.51 -9.72
N LYS A 49 -7.87 -0.21 -9.13
CA LYS A 49 -8.44 -1.02 -8.03
C LYS A 49 -8.56 -2.50 -8.40
N LYS A 50 -9.01 -2.80 -9.62
CA LYS A 50 -9.07 -4.17 -10.15
C LYS A 50 -7.71 -4.88 -10.19
N LEU A 51 -6.61 -4.14 -10.36
CA LEU A 51 -5.26 -4.71 -10.37
C LEU A 51 -4.78 -5.01 -8.95
N PHE A 52 -5.11 -4.19 -7.96
CA PHE A 52 -4.87 -4.50 -6.55
C PHE A 52 -5.62 -5.76 -6.10
N GLU A 53 -6.83 -5.96 -6.59
CA GLU A 53 -7.64 -7.16 -6.34
C GLU A 53 -7.07 -8.39 -7.07
N LEU A 54 -6.88 -8.28 -8.39
CA LEU A 54 -6.38 -9.37 -9.24
C LEU A 54 -5.05 -9.96 -8.75
N PHE A 55 -4.15 -9.10 -8.26
CA PHE A 55 -2.84 -9.51 -7.77
C PHE A 55 -2.76 -9.64 -6.24
N THR A 56 -3.92 -9.61 -5.57
CA THR A 56 -4.07 -9.74 -4.11
C THR A 56 -3.15 -8.83 -3.29
N ILE A 57 -2.67 -7.73 -3.88
CA ILE A 57 -1.73 -6.81 -3.23
C ILE A 57 -2.35 -6.25 -1.95
N HIS A 58 -3.65 -5.99 -1.98
CA HIS A 58 -4.35 -5.45 -0.84
C HIS A 58 -4.26 -6.34 0.42
N LEU A 59 -4.39 -7.66 0.28
CA LEU A 59 -4.23 -8.60 1.40
C LEU A 59 -2.81 -8.58 1.95
N MET A 60 -1.82 -8.53 1.04
CA MET A 60 -0.41 -8.47 1.42
C MET A 60 -0.08 -7.19 2.18
N LEU A 61 -0.64 -6.05 1.76
CA LEU A 61 -0.47 -4.78 2.46
C LEU A 61 -1.14 -4.80 3.84
N GLN A 62 -2.28 -5.49 4.01
CA GLN A 62 -2.90 -5.70 5.33
C GLN A 62 -2.01 -6.54 6.25
N GLU A 63 -1.40 -7.61 5.72
CA GLU A 63 -0.48 -8.44 6.50
C GLU A 63 0.75 -7.65 6.93
N ILE A 64 1.38 -6.91 6.02
CA ILE A 64 2.52 -6.05 6.30
C ILE A 64 2.14 -4.98 7.33
N GLN A 65 0.98 -4.33 7.19
CA GLN A 65 0.48 -3.33 8.14
C GLN A 65 0.38 -3.91 9.56
N ARG A 66 -0.09 -5.16 9.71
CA ARG A 66 -0.23 -5.83 11.01
C ARG A 66 1.11 -6.14 11.69
N THR A 67 2.17 -6.33 10.91
CA THR A 67 3.50 -6.74 11.43
C THR A 67 4.54 -5.62 11.42
N THR A 68 4.24 -4.47 10.82
CA THR A 68 5.18 -3.34 10.73
C THR A 68 5.35 -2.66 12.10
N HIS A 69 6.60 -2.39 12.49
CA HIS A 69 6.88 -1.68 13.74
C HIS A 69 6.36 -0.23 13.69
N PRO A 70 5.70 0.29 14.75
CA PRO A 70 5.14 1.65 14.74
C PRO A 70 6.15 2.78 14.47
N GLU A 71 7.43 2.58 14.76
CA GLU A 71 8.49 3.55 14.47
C GLU A 71 8.72 3.79 12.96
N HIS A 72 8.27 2.88 12.10
CA HIS A 72 8.27 3.08 10.65
C HIS A 72 7.05 3.91 10.22
N ALA A 73 6.90 5.11 10.80
CA ALA A 73 5.71 5.94 10.67
C ALA A 73 5.33 6.23 9.20
N PHE A 74 6.31 6.50 8.34
CA PHE A 74 6.07 6.75 6.92
C PHE A 74 5.49 5.53 6.18
N LEU A 75 6.03 4.34 6.46
CA LEU A 75 5.51 3.09 5.92
C LEU A 75 4.08 2.87 6.41
N CYS A 76 3.84 2.98 7.71
CA CYS A 76 2.50 2.86 8.31
C CYS A 76 1.49 3.82 7.65
N ILE A 77 1.86 5.09 7.45
CA ILE A 77 1.01 6.10 6.79
C ILE A 77 0.67 5.69 5.36
N ASN A 78 1.65 5.22 4.59
CA ASN A 78 1.43 4.80 3.20
C ASN A 78 0.54 3.55 3.12
N LEU A 79 0.75 2.57 3.99
CA LEU A 79 -0.07 1.36 4.07
C LEU A 79 -1.52 1.72 4.42
N ASN A 80 -1.73 2.48 5.49
CA ASN A 80 -3.05 2.93 5.93
C ASN A 80 -3.78 3.70 4.82
N SER A 81 -3.10 4.64 4.17
CA SER A 81 -3.66 5.43 3.06
C SER A 81 -4.04 4.54 1.87
N THR A 82 -3.20 3.55 1.55
CA THR A 82 -3.46 2.62 0.46
C THR A 82 -4.71 1.80 0.74
N LEU A 83 -4.80 1.19 1.93
CA LEU A 83 -5.95 0.39 2.34
C LEU A 83 -7.23 1.20 2.42
N PHE A 84 -7.15 2.47 2.85
CA PHE A 84 -8.27 3.41 2.82
C PHE A 84 -8.76 3.70 1.40
N ASN A 85 -7.86 4.03 0.47
CA ASN A 85 -8.25 4.31 -0.93
C ASN A 85 -8.89 3.10 -1.61
N LEU A 86 -8.50 1.89 -1.21
CA LEU A 86 -9.08 0.63 -1.67
C LEU A 86 -10.41 0.29 -0.99
N GLY A 87 -10.83 1.04 0.05
CA GLY A 87 -12.08 0.81 0.79
C GLY A 87 -12.00 -0.32 1.81
N LEU A 88 -10.79 -0.71 2.25
CA LEU A 88 -10.55 -1.86 3.13
C LEU A 88 -10.41 -1.48 4.61
N THR A 89 -10.23 -0.21 4.92
CA THR A 89 -10.38 0.30 6.28
C THR A 89 -11.78 0.85 6.44
N LYS A 90 -12.58 0.26 7.34
CA LYS A 90 -13.70 0.99 7.95
C LYS A 90 -13.10 2.16 8.72
N CYS A 91 -13.65 3.36 8.59
CA CYS A 91 -13.28 4.49 9.43
C CYS A 91 -13.48 4.12 10.91
N ASN A 92 -12.45 3.58 11.56
CA ASN A 92 -12.26 3.84 12.97
C ASN A 92 -11.57 5.19 12.98
N SER A 93 -12.39 6.24 13.00
CA SER A 93 -11.99 7.52 13.58
C SER A 93 -11.13 7.20 14.79
N LEU A 94 -9.87 7.60 14.74
CA LEU A 94 -9.04 7.63 15.93
C LEU A 94 -9.74 8.59 16.89
N VAL A 95 -10.63 8.04 17.74
CA VAL A 95 -10.93 8.65 19.01
C VAL A 95 -9.63 8.52 19.77
N SER A 96 -8.89 9.62 19.79
CA SER A 96 -7.85 9.86 20.77
C SER A 96 -8.49 9.74 22.16
N ASN A 97 -8.53 8.54 22.71
CA ASN A 97 -8.68 8.35 24.14
C ASN A 97 -7.34 8.76 24.78
N THR A 98 -7.11 10.07 24.86
CA THR A 98 -6.34 10.64 25.95
C THR A 98 -7.26 10.66 27.16
N SER A 99 -7.22 9.57 27.91
CA SER A 99 -7.75 9.48 29.26
C SER A 99 -6.57 9.33 30.21
N HIS A 100 -6.52 10.24 31.19
CA HIS A 100 -5.58 10.41 32.31
C HIS A 100 -4.42 11.38 32.09
#